data_AF-A0A383C0T4-F1
#
_entry.id   AF-A0A383C0T4-F1
#
_cell.length_a   1.000
_cell.length_b   1.000
_cell.length_c   1.000
_cell.angle_alpha   90.00
_cell.angle_beta   90.00
_cell.angle_gamma   90.00
#
_symmetry.space_group_name_H-M   'P 1'
#
loop_
_entity.id
_entity.type
_entity.pdbx_description
1 polymer ?
#
loop_
_entity_poly.entity_id
_entity_poly.type
_entity_poly.pdbx_seq_one_letter_code
_entity_poly.pdbx_strand_id
1 'polypeptide(L)'
;MRLVLGAMILGIAMPTWASTQSPPVPLADTLIVTSSPVTKHYEIDPLAAVVPFGPGERLEYQVKLGIIDTGKAYMEVVGIDSIRGEPTYHVQMAMQGSLLFGALNVNDQYDSWIDTRLISSRRYISDVHQLGYNRYRSFEFYPDEMYWEQTDEGIFGDLATALPLDDIAFVYYVRTLPLEIGKTYTLPRYFKKEGNPVIITVEGRDRREV
;
A
#
# COMPACT_ATOMS: atom_id res chain seq x y z
N MET A 1 -19.64 5.45 -1.36
CA MET A 1 -18.45 6.28 -1.72
C MET A 1 -17.94 5.77 -3.07
N ARG A 2 -17.91 6.60 -4.13
CA ARG A 2 -17.41 6.21 -5.46
C ARG A 2 -15.89 6.33 -5.46
N LEU A 3 -15.16 5.21 -5.37
CA LEU A 3 -13.73 5.19 -5.59
C LEU A 3 -13.50 5.00 -7.10
N VAL A 4 -13.30 6.11 -7.81
CA VAL A 4 -12.86 6.09 -9.20
C VAL A 4 -11.33 6.12 -9.19
N LEU A 5 -10.70 4.96 -9.36
CA LEU A 5 -9.25 4.88 -9.54
C LEU A 5 -8.93 5.18 -11.01
N GLY A 6 -9.05 6.45 -11.41
CA GLY A 6 -8.75 6.92 -12.75
C GLY A 6 -7.34 7.49 -12.84
N ALA A 7 -6.36 6.69 -13.27
CA ALA A 7 -5.02 7.19 -13.60
C ALA A 7 -4.95 7.50 -15.11
N MET A 8 -5.44 8.68 -15.50
CA MET A 8 -5.30 9.20 -16.87
C MET A 8 -4.03 10.06 -16.96
N ILE A 9 -2.97 9.57 -17.62
CA ILE A 9 -1.83 10.41 -18.03
C ILE A 9 -1.42 10.03 -19.46
N LEU A 10 -1.45 11.02 -20.34
CA LEU A 10 -1.14 10.94 -21.77
C LEU A 10 0.32 11.43 -22.00
N GLY A 11 1.10 10.77 -22.87
CA GLY A 11 2.10 11.46 -23.73
C GLY A 11 3.62 11.33 -23.46
N ILE A 12 4.28 10.41 -24.20
CA ILE A 12 5.40 10.57 -25.18
C ILE A 12 6.82 11.11 -24.79
N ALA A 13 7.84 10.28 -25.14
CA ALA A 13 9.27 10.52 -25.57
C ALA A 13 10.31 11.08 -24.57
N MET A 14 11.63 10.76 -24.57
CA MET A 14 12.59 9.80 -25.18
C MET A 14 13.90 9.92 -24.35
N PRO A 15 14.81 8.93 -24.27
CA PRO A 15 16.06 9.08 -23.53
C PRO A 15 17.16 9.78 -24.35
N THR A 16 17.77 10.82 -23.78
CA THR A 16 19.03 11.42 -24.27
C THR A 16 20.22 10.76 -23.57
N TRP A 17 21.14 10.20 -24.36
CA TRP A 17 22.43 9.73 -23.86
C TRP A 17 23.43 10.90 -23.85
N ALA A 18 24.05 11.14 -22.70
CA ALA A 18 25.28 11.93 -22.62
C ALA A 18 26.31 11.10 -21.88
N SER A 19 27.33 10.65 -22.61
CA SER A 19 28.52 10.02 -22.08
C SER A 19 29.47 11.10 -21.54
N THR A 20 29.78 11.07 -20.25
CA THR A 20 30.92 11.79 -19.68
C THR A 20 31.77 10.79 -18.89
N GLN A 21 32.96 10.51 -19.43
CA GLN A 21 34.01 9.75 -18.74
C GLN A 21 34.61 10.61 -17.63
N SER A 22 34.62 10.08 -16.41
CA SER A 22 35.41 10.60 -15.29
C SER A 22 36.85 10.04 -15.35
N PRO A 23 37.88 10.78 -14.89
CA PRO A 23 39.26 10.29 -14.87
C PRO A 23 39.51 9.30 -13.72
N PRO A 24 40.58 8.48 -13.79
CA PRO A 24 40.83 7.44 -12.79
C PRO A 24 41.41 8.00 -11.49
N VAL A 25 40.85 7.56 -10.36
CA VAL A 25 41.39 7.77 -9.00
C VAL A 25 42.31 6.58 -8.66
N PRO A 26 43.49 6.78 -8.04
CA PRO A 26 44.40 5.68 -7.75
C PRO A 26 43.92 4.83 -6.57
N LEU A 27 44.27 3.54 -6.63
CA LEU A 27 43.97 2.51 -5.63
C LEU A 27 44.58 2.81 -4.26
N ALA A 28 43.74 2.76 -3.21
CA ALA A 28 44.10 2.21 -1.91
C ALA A 28 42.84 1.72 -1.19
N ASP A 29 42.99 0.57 -0.54
CA ASP A 29 42.09 -0.11 0.40
C ASP A 29 40.82 -0.77 -0.15
N THR A 30 41.01 -2.04 -0.54
CA THR A 30 39.94 -3.02 -0.72
C THR A 30 39.24 -3.28 0.61
N LEU A 31 38.18 -2.52 0.90
CA LEU A 31 37.12 -2.99 1.78
C LEU A 31 36.30 -3.99 0.98
N ILE A 32 36.47 -5.28 1.28
CA ILE A 32 35.52 -6.31 0.82
C ILE A 32 34.20 -6.00 1.52
N VAL A 33 33.30 -5.31 0.81
CA VAL A 33 31.89 -5.20 1.20
C VAL A 33 31.26 -6.56 0.91
N THR A 34 31.36 -7.49 1.85
CA THR A 34 30.50 -8.68 1.89
C THR A 34 29.11 -8.25 2.33
N SER A 35 28.35 -7.58 1.45
CA SER A 35 26.90 -7.51 1.62
C SER A 35 26.33 -8.84 1.16
N SER A 36 26.25 -9.80 2.09
CA SER A 36 25.41 -10.98 1.86
C SER A 36 23.98 -10.49 1.61
N PRO A 37 23.30 -10.88 0.52
CA PRO A 37 21.88 -10.62 0.41
C PRO A 37 21.23 -11.35 1.61
N VAL A 38 20.64 -10.59 2.52
CA VAL A 38 19.82 -11.16 3.59
C VAL A 38 18.56 -11.67 2.91
N THR A 39 18.61 -12.90 2.40
CA THR A 39 17.40 -13.63 2.03
C THR A 39 16.69 -13.94 3.34
N LYS A 40 15.73 -13.08 3.72
CA LYS A 40 14.80 -13.44 4.80
C LYS A 40 14.01 -14.65 4.32
N HIS A 41 14.28 -15.80 4.92
CA HIS A 41 13.46 -16.99 4.74
C HIS A 41 12.19 -16.80 5.55
N TYR A 42 11.07 -16.54 4.88
CA TYR A 42 9.76 -16.58 5.49
C TYR A 42 9.30 -18.03 5.54
N GLU A 43 8.94 -18.50 6.73
CA GLU A 43 8.30 -19.81 6.87
C GLU A 43 6.95 -19.76 6.13
N ILE A 44 6.77 -20.65 5.15
CA ILE A 44 5.57 -20.67 4.33
C ILE A 44 4.47 -21.35 5.14
N ASP A 45 3.48 -20.57 5.59
CA ASP A 45 2.26 -21.13 6.18
C ASP A 45 1.51 -21.92 5.09
N PRO A 46 1.36 -23.25 5.21
CA PRO A 46 0.68 -24.07 4.21
C PRO A 46 -0.81 -23.74 4.07
N LEU A 47 -1.40 -23.00 5.01
CA LEU A 47 -2.78 -22.54 4.98
C LEU A 47 -2.93 -21.10 4.45
N ALA A 48 -1.84 -20.44 4.06
CA ALA A 48 -1.90 -19.11 3.48
C ALA A 48 -2.71 -19.11 2.17
N ALA A 49 -3.46 -18.04 1.93
CA ALA A 49 -4.18 -17.84 0.68
C ALA A 49 -3.20 -17.68 -0.48
N VAL A 50 -3.57 -18.22 -1.65
CA VAL A 50 -2.84 -17.98 -2.89
C VAL A 50 -3.10 -16.54 -3.34
N VAL A 51 -2.08 -15.70 -3.30
CA VAL A 51 -2.15 -14.27 -3.62
C VAL A 51 -1.04 -13.85 -4.59
N PRO A 52 -1.24 -12.79 -5.39
CA PRO A 52 -0.26 -12.34 -6.39
C PRO A 52 0.73 -11.30 -5.82
N PHE A 53 1.02 -11.38 -4.52
CA PHE A 53 1.91 -10.48 -3.80
C PHE A 53 2.59 -11.22 -2.64
N GLY A 54 3.66 -10.66 -2.10
CA GLY A 54 4.37 -11.25 -0.98
C GLY A 54 5.58 -10.40 -0.56
N PRO A 55 6.28 -10.80 0.52
CA PRO A 55 7.42 -10.05 1.04
C PRO A 55 8.45 -9.64 -0.01
N GLY A 56 8.88 -8.37 0.03
CA GLY A 56 9.84 -7.79 -0.90
C GLY A 56 9.21 -7.19 -2.17
N GLU A 57 7.90 -7.34 -2.38
CA GLU A 57 7.20 -6.62 -3.44
C GLU A 57 7.13 -5.13 -3.11
N ARG A 58 7.46 -4.27 -4.08
CA ARG A 58 7.34 -2.81 -3.99
C ARG A 58 6.79 -2.23 -5.29
N LEU A 59 5.73 -1.45 -5.17
CA LEU A 59 5.07 -0.73 -6.26
C LEU A 59 5.34 0.76 -6.08
N GLU A 60 5.99 1.40 -7.03
CA GLU A 60 6.30 2.83 -6.99
C GLU A 60 5.46 3.62 -8.00
N TYR A 61 4.99 4.79 -7.59
CA TYR A 61 4.09 5.63 -8.35
C TYR A 61 4.59 7.07 -8.36
N GLN A 62 4.54 7.70 -9.53
CA GLN A 62 4.77 9.13 -9.70
C GLN A 62 3.42 9.84 -9.79
N VAL A 63 3.18 10.80 -8.89
CA VAL A 63 1.98 11.64 -8.90
C VAL A 63 2.28 12.90 -9.71
N LYS A 64 1.46 13.17 -10.73
CA LYS A 64 1.60 14.33 -11.61
C LYS A 64 0.38 15.24 -11.54
N LEU A 65 0.61 16.56 -11.56
CA LEU A 65 -0.41 17.57 -11.84
C LEU A 65 -0.11 18.19 -13.22
N GLY A 66 -0.88 17.81 -14.23
CA GLY A 66 -0.57 18.17 -15.62
C GLY A 66 0.80 17.59 -16.04
N ILE A 67 1.71 18.44 -16.50
CA ILE A 67 3.08 18.06 -16.89
C ILE A 67 4.08 18.08 -15.72
N ILE A 68 3.66 18.51 -14.53
CA ILE A 68 4.57 18.74 -13.40
C ILE A 68 4.52 17.54 -12.44
N ASP A 69 5.68 16.95 -12.19
CA ASP A 69 5.88 15.97 -11.12
C ASP A 69 5.61 16.63 -9.77
N THR A 70 4.62 16.10 -9.07
CA THR A 70 4.04 16.72 -7.87
C THR A 70 4.26 15.87 -6.63
N GLY A 71 4.53 14.57 -6.79
CA GLY A 71 4.83 13.70 -5.66
C GLY A 71 5.21 12.29 -6.07
N LYS A 72 5.57 11.48 -5.09
CA LYS A 72 5.87 10.06 -5.19
C LYS A 72 5.01 9.32 -4.19
N ALA A 73 4.59 8.12 -4.55
CA ALA A 73 3.98 7.19 -3.62
C ALA A 73 4.57 5.80 -3.82
N TYR A 74 4.54 4.98 -2.78
CA TYR A 74 4.84 3.56 -2.91
C TYR A 74 3.91 2.72 -2.06
N MET A 75 3.76 1.46 -2.44
CA MET A 75 3.20 0.40 -1.61
C MET A 75 4.19 -0.75 -1.56
N GLU A 76 4.43 -1.32 -0.39
CA GLU A 76 5.42 -2.37 -0.18
C GLU A 76 4.88 -3.44 0.76
N VAL A 77 5.11 -4.72 0.43
CA VAL A 77 4.95 -5.81 1.39
C VAL A 77 6.28 -5.98 2.11
N VAL A 78 6.41 -5.32 3.26
CA VAL A 78 7.65 -5.23 4.04
C VAL A 78 8.07 -6.62 4.55
N GLY A 79 7.10 -7.46 4.90
CA GLY A 79 7.36 -8.80 5.38
C GLY A 79 6.14 -9.50 5.93
N ILE A 80 6.41 -10.59 6.65
CA ILE A 80 5.44 -11.26 7.52
C ILE A 80 5.74 -10.86 8.96
N ASP A 81 4.71 -10.47 9.68
CA ASP A 81 4.69 -10.20 11.12
C ASP A 81 3.60 -11.05 11.79
N SER A 82 3.47 -10.99 13.11
CA SER A 82 2.42 -11.66 13.85
C SER A 82 1.56 -10.69 14.66
N ILE A 83 0.25 -10.77 14.48
CA ILE A 83 -0.73 -10.08 15.31
C ILE A 83 -1.49 -11.11 16.12
N ARG A 84 -1.34 -11.07 17.45
CA ARG A 84 -1.99 -12.00 18.39
C ARG A 84 -1.70 -13.49 18.07
N GLY A 85 -0.50 -13.80 17.57
CA GLY A 85 -0.10 -15.16 17.22
C GLY A 85 -0.48 -15.60 15.80
N GLU A 86 -1.26 -14.80 15.08
CA GLU A 86 -1.63 -15.09 13.68
C GLU A 86 -0.66 -14.43 12.69
N PRO A 87 -0.23 -15.14 11.64
CA PRO A 87 0.67 -14.60 10.62
C PRO A 87 -0.03 -13.57 9.72
N THR A 88 0.61 -12.42 9.56
CA THR A 88 0.09 -11.28 8.79
C THR A 88 1.12 -10.73 7.82
N TYR A 89 0.68 -10.35 6.61
CA TYR A 89 1.47 -9.46 5.76
C TYR A 89 1.52 -8.08 6.41
N HIS A 90 2.71 -7.53 6.62
CA HIS A 90 2.89 -6.12 6.95
C HIS A 90 3.08 -5.35 5.64
N VAL A 91 2.06 -4.55 5.30
CA VAL A 91 2.04 -3.71 4.12
C VAL A 91 2.22 -2.26 4.53
N GLN A 92 3.18 -1.59 3.93
CA GLN A 92 3.38 -0.16 4.09
C GLN A 92 2.98 0.58 2.81
N MET A 93 2.32 1.72 2.95
CA MET A 93 2.12 2.68 1.88
C MET A 93 2.61 4.04 2.36
N ALA A 94 3.32 4.76 1.51
CA ALA A 94 3.62 6.16 1.79
C ALA A 94 3.40 7.02 0.55
N MET A 95 3.05 8.28 0.79
CA MET A 95 2.85 9.29 -0.24
C MET A 95 3.50 10.60 0.19
N GLN A 96 4.38 11.13 -0.65
CA GLN A 96 5.05 12.39 -0.42
C GLN A 96 4.90 13.29 -1.63
N GLY A 97 4.49 14.53 -1.43
CA GLY A 97 4.29 15.46 -2.54
C GLY A 97 4.19 16.92 -2.12
N SER A 98 4.32 17.78 -3.10
CA SER A 98 4.22 19.22 -2.96
C SER A 98 3.47 19.80 -4.18
N LEU A 99 2.35 20.46 -3.94
CA LEU A 99 1.54 21.17 -4.94
C LEU A 99 1.68 22.69 -4.77
N LEU A 100 1.30 23.45 -5.81
CA LEU A 100 1.21 24.91 -5.79
C LEU A 100 2.52 25.58 -5.33
N PHE A 101 3.65 25.22 -5.95
CA PHE A 101 4.98 25.76 -5.62
C PHE A 101 5.38 25.58 -4.14
N GLY A 102 4.99 24.46 -3.50
CA GLY A 102 5.34 24.17 -2.10
C GLY A 102 4.31 24.63 -1.08
N ALA A 103 3.22 25.27 -1.51
CA ALA A 103 2.19 25.73 -0.59
C ALA A 103 1.40 24.56 0.03
N LEU A 104 1.25 23.43 -0.67
CA LEU A 104 0.52 22.26 -0.18
C LEU A 104 1.44 21.04 -0.17
N ASN A 105 1.90 20.66 1.02
CA ASN A 105 2.73 19.46 1.21
C ASN A 105 1.85 18.30 1.70
N VAL A 106 2.20 17.10 1.24
CA VAL A 106 1.62 15.83 1.65
C VAL A 106 2.76 14.94 2.09
N ASN A 107 2.64 14.32 3.25
CA ASN A 107 3.56 13.33 3.77
C ASN A 107 2.74 12.34 4.60
N ASP A 108 2.18 11.35 3.92
CA ASP A 108 1.29 10.38 4.52
C ASP A 108 1.96 9.03 4.57
N GLN A 109 1.78 8.32 5.68
CA GLN A 109 2.21 6.96 5.88
C GLN A 109 1.04 6.12 6.39
N TYR A 110 0.94 4.91 5.86
CA TYR A 110 -0.07 3.94 6.23
C TYR A 110 0.61 2.58 6.41
N ASP A 111 0.19 1.86 7.44
CA ASP A 111 0.64 0.51 7.71
C ASP A 111 -0.58 -0.38 7.95
N SER A 112 -0.65 -1.52 7.27
CA SER A 112 -1.73 -2.50 7.41
C SER A 112 -1.16 -3.89 7.64
N TRP A 113 -1.73 -4.59 8.62
CA TRP A 113 -1.42 -5.99 8.91
C TRP A 113 -2.58 -6.85 8.46
N ILE A 114 -2.35 -7.63 7.40
CA ILE A 114 -3.37 -8.40 6.70
C ILE A 114 -3.13 -9.88 6.98
N ASP A 115 -4.12 -10.56 7.55
CA ASP A 115 -4.13 -12.00 7.78
C ASP A 115 -3.76 -12.76 6.50
N THR A 116 -2.77 -13.64 6.58
CA THR A 116 -2.24 -14.37 5.42
C THR A 116 -3.18 -15.44 4.87
N ARG A 117 -4.17 -15.89 5.64
CA ARG A 117 -5.08 -17.00 5.29
C ARG A 117 -6.41 -16.51 4.72
N LEU A 118 -7.01 -15.50 5.34
CA LEU A 118 -8.35 -14.99 5.02
C LEU A 118 -8.32 -13.63 4.32
N ILE A 119 -7.14 -13.01 4.22
CA ILE A 119 -6.95 -11.67 3.66
C ILE A 119 -7.92 -10.70 4.33
N SER A 120 -7.79 -10.55 5.65
CA SER A 120 -8.57 -9.64 6.49
C SER A 120 -7.64 -8.81 7.36
N SER A 121 -8.05 -7.57 7.67
CA SER A 121 -7.25 -6.67 8.48
C SER A 121 -7.23 -7.11 9.94
N ARG A 122 -6.04 -7.09 10.55
CA ARG A 122 -5.81 -7.32 11.99
C ARG A 122 -5.37 -6.06 12.74
N ARG A 123 -4.63 -5.18 12.07
CA ARG A 123 -4.22 -3.84 12.55
C ARG A 123 -4.10 -2.88 11.36
N TYR A 124 -4.39 -1.59 11.60
CA TYR A 124 -4.18 -0.52 10.64
C TYR A 124 -3.70 0.76 11.32
N ILE A 125 -2.67 1.40 10.77
CA ILE A 125 -2.17 2.70 11.23
C ILE A 125 -2.20 3.66 10.04
N SER A 126 -2.63 4.88 10.30
CA SER A 126 -2.62 5.99 9.37
C SER A 126 -2.02 7.21 10.06
N ASP A 127 -0.93 7.72 9.49
CA ASP A 127 -0.26 8.95 9.91
C ASP A 127 -0.23 9.92 8.73
N VAL A 128 -1.12 10.90 8.76
CA VAL A 128 -1.37 11.83 7.66
C VAL A 128 -0.87 13.21 8.04
N HIS A 129 0.04 13.76 7.24
CA HIS A 129 0.54 15.12 7.39
C HIS A 129 0.33 15.91 6.10
N GLN A 130 -0.69 16.75 6.12
CA GLN A 130 -1.04 17.63 5.01
C GLN A 130 -1.19 19.08 5.51
N LEU A 131 -1.15 20.06 4.61
CA LEU A 131 -1.25 21.47 5.01
C LEU A 131 -2.51 21.74 5.85
N GLY A 132 -2.30 22.13 7.11
CA GLY A 132 -3.39 22.42 8.06
C GLY A 132 -4.13 21.19 8.57
N TYR A 133 -3.69 19.97 8.23
CA TYR A 133 -4.31 18.73 8.63
C TYR A 133 -3.24 17.71 9.04
N ASN A 134 -3.14 17.44 10.33
CA ASN A 134 -2.33 16.35 10.85
C ASN A 134 -3.26 15.38 11.57
N ARG A 135 -3.16 14.09 11.25
CA ARG A 135 -3.97 13.07 11.89
C ARG A 135 -3.26 11.74 11.96
N TYR A 136 -3.10 11.28 13.19
CA TYR A 136 -2.70 9.92 13.51
C TYR A 136 -3.94 9.12 13.91
N ARG A 137 -4.02 7.87 13.47
CA ARG A 137 -5.04 6.87 13.85
C ARG A 137 -4.41 5.49 13.90
N SER A 138 -4.72 4.70 14.92
CA SER A 138 -4.29 3.31 15.06
C SER A 138 -5.47 2.41 15.46
N PHE A 139 -5.80 1.47 14.59
CA PHE A 139 -6.89 0.52 14.76
C PHE A 139 -6.38 -0.89 15.03
N GLU A 140 -7.01 -1.56 15.98
CA GLU A 140 -6.94 -3.00 16.20
C GLU A 140 -8.28 -3.63 15.84
N PHE A 141 -8.26 -4.76 15.14
CA PHE A 141 -9.47 -5.46 14.71
C PHE A 141 -9.61 -6.79 15.44
N TYR A 142 -10.79 -7.06 15.97
CA TYR A 142 -11.15 -8.28 16.70
C TYR A 142 -12.33 -8.96 15.98
N PRO A 143 -12.08 -9.70 14.88
CA PRO A 143 -13.15 -10.22 14.03
C PRO A 143 -13.99 -11.31 14.68
N ASP A 144 -13.40 -12.12 15.57
CA ASP A 144 -14.13 -13.19 16.28
C ASP A 144 -15.12 -12.60 17.29
N GLU A 145 -14.77 -11.47 17.89
CA GLU A 145 -15.60 -10.69 18.80
C GLU A 145 -16.42 -9.59 18.11
N MET A 146 -16.26 -9.43 16.80
CA MET A 146 -16.98 -8.47 15.95
C MET A 146 -16.85 -6.98 16.34
N TYR A 147 -15.69 -6.56 16.86
CA TYR A 147 -15.43 -5.14 17.17
C TYR A 147 -14.04 -4.67 16.71
N TRP A 148 -13.87 -3.36 16.65
CA TRP A 148 -12.60 -2.69 16.45
C TRP A 148 -12.35 -1.67 17.55
N GLU A 149 -11.08 -1.42 17.81
CA GLU A 149 -10.60 -0.42 18.76
C GLU A 149 -9.71 0.58 18.03
N GLN A 150 -10.04 1.87 18.10
CA GLN A 150 -9.15 2.96 17.76
C GLN A 150 -8.30 3.29 18.99
N THR A 151 -7.14 2.64 19.07
CA THR A 151 -6.23 2.64 20.22
C THR A 151 -5.64 4.00 20.56
N ASP A 152 -5.48 4.91 19.60
CA ASP A 152 -5.00 6.29 19.82
C ASP A 152 -6.00 7.15 20.60
N GLU A 153 -7.30 6.89 20.45
CA GLU A 153 -8.38 7.64 21.09
C GLU A 153 -9.14 6.82 22.16
N GLY A 154 -8.85 5.52 22.29
CA GLY A 154 -9.56 4.60 23.20
C GLY A 154 -11.03 4.39 22.81
N ILE A 155 -11.37 4.52 21.52
CA ILE A 155 -12.73 4.43 21.00
C ILE A 155 -12.98 3.01 20.47
N PHE A 156 -14.14 2.46 20.77
CA PHE A 156 -14.57 1.16 20.26
C PHE A 156 -15.73 1.33 19.27
N GLY A 157 -15.86 0.36 18.36
CA GLY A 157 -17.03 0.26 17.50
C GLY A 157 -17.22 -1.14 16.93
N ASP A 158 -18.41 -1.41 16.41
CA ASP A 158 -18.71 -2.70 15.79
C ASP A 158 -18.00 -2.82 14.44
N LEU A 159 -17.49 -4.02 14.15
CA LEU A 159 -17.12 -4.39 12.79
C LEU A 159 -18.37 -4.59 11.94
N ALA A 160 -18.31 -4.17 10.68
CA ALA A 160 -19.39 -4.43 9.72
C ALA A 160 -19.42 -5.89 9.22
N THR A 161 -18.32 -6.63 9.39
CA THR A 161 -18.14 -7.99 8.88
C THR A 161 -17.07 -8.73 9.70
N ALA A 162 -17.15 -10.07 9.72
CA ALA A 162 -16.11 -10.93 10.32
C ALA A 162 -14.83 -11.03 9.47
N LEU A 163 -14.83 -10.47 8.25
CA LEU A 163 -13.66 -10.42 7.37
C LEU A 163 -13.35 -8.96 6.98
N PRO A 164 -13.05 -8.09 7.96
CA PRO A 164 -12.90 -6.66 7.69
C PRO A 164 -11.67 -6.35 6.84
N LEU A 165 -11.74 -5.24 6.12
CA LEU A 165 -10.67 -4.64 5.36
C LEU A 165 -10.57 -3.16 5.72
N ASP A 166 -9.36 -2.72 6.03
CA ASP A 166 -8.96 -1.31 6.07
C ASP A 166 -8.68 -0.77 4.66
N ASP A 167 -8.30 0.50 4.59
CA ASP A 167 -8.10 1.23 3.33
C ASP A 167 -7.02 0.56 2.44
N ILE A 168 -5.92 0.09 3.03
CA ILE A 168 -4.78 -0.53 2.33
C ILE A 168 -5.06 -2.00 2.03
N ALA A 169 -5.62 -2.72 3.00
CA ALA A 169 -6.00 -4.11 2.83
C ALA A 169 -7.01 -4.29 1.68
N PHE A 170 -7.89 -3.33 1.45
CA PHE A 170 -8.78 -3.34 0.28
C PHE A 170 -8.01 -3.36 -1.05
N VAL A 171 -7.00 -2.52 -1.21
CA VAL A 171 -6.21 -2.46 -2.45
C VAL A 171 -5.57 -3.82 -2.74
N TYR A 172 -5.01 -4.48 -1.71
CA TYR A 172 -4.41 -5.80 -1.85
C TYR A 172 -5.45 -6.90 -2.08
N TYR A 173 -6.60 -6.86 -1.40
CA TYR A 173 -7.69 -7.81 -1.65
C TYR A 173 -8.22 -7.73 -3.09
N VAL A 174 -8.34 -6.52 -3.65
CA VAL A 174 -8.78 -6.36 -5.05
C VAL A 174 -7.86 -7.07 -6.04
N ARG A 175 -6.55 -7.17 -5.74
CA ARG A 175 -5.59 -7.90 -6.58
C ARG A 175 -5.82 -9.41 -6.60
N THR A 176 -6.56 -9.96 -5.63
CA THR A 176 -6.93 -11.39 -5.62
C THR A 176 -8.17 -11.67 -6.47
N LEU A 177 -8.85 -10.64 -6.97
CA LEU A 177 -10.02 -10.80 -7.83
C LEU A 177 -9.60 -10.99 -9.30
N PRO A 178 -10.43 -11.66 -10.13
CA PRO A 178 -10.10 -11.87 -11.54
C PRO A 178 -10.12 -10.59 -12.38
N LEU A 179 -10.76 -9.52 -11.90
CA LEU A 179 -10.86 -8.20 -12.55
C LEU A 179 -11.22 -8.28 -14.03
N GLU A 180 -12.34 -8.95 -14.33
CA GLU A 180 -12.88 -9.06 -15.69
C GLU A 180 -13.48 -7.71 -16.13
N ILE A 181 -13.12 -7.25 -17.32
CA ILE A 181 -13.61 -5.97 -17.89
C ILE A 181 -15.14 -5.99 -17.97
N GLY A 182 -15.76 -4.90 -17.52
CA GLY A 182 -17.21 -4.72 -17.48
C GLY A 182 -17.90 -5.36 -16.26
N LYS A 183 -17.16 -6.09 -15.40
CA LYS A 183 -17.73 -6.60 -14.15
C LYS A 183 -17.75 -5.53 -13.06
N THR A 184 -18.78 -5.61 -12.22
CA THR A 184 -18.90 -4.85 -10.98
C THR A 184 -18.86 -5.81 -9.80
N TYR A 185 -18.02 -5.53 -8.82
CA TYR A 185 -17.94 -6.23 -7.54
C TYR A 185 -18.53 -5.34 -6.45
N THR A 186 -19.43 -5.90 -5.63
CA THR A 186 -20.03 -5.22 -4.47
C THR A 186 -19.54 -5.92 -3.20
N LEU A 187 -18.68 -5.24 -2.44
CA LEU A 187 -17.95 -5.82 -1.32
C LEU A 187 -18.39 -5.16 -0.01
N PRO A 188 -19.15 -5.85 0.85
CA PRO A 188 -19.50 -5.37 2.19
C PRO A 188 -18.37 -5.72 3.19
N ARG A 189 -17.13 -5.34 2.85
CA ARG A 189 -15.94 -5.73 3.62
C ARG A 189 -15.20 -4.59 4.32
N TYR A 190 -15.65 -3.33 4.16
CA TYR A 190 -15.06 -2.25 4.94
C TYR A 190 -15.34 -2.43 6.41
N PHE A 191 -14.33 -2.17 7.25
CA PHE A 191 -14.46 -2.46 8.68
C PHE A 191 -15.59 -1.65 9.36
N LYS A 192 -15.88 -0.43 8.86
CA LYS A 192 -17.00 0.42 9.34
C LYS A 192 -18.26 0.25 8.49
N LYS A 193 -19.42 0.23 9.14
CA LYS A 193 -20.72 0.04 8.47
C LYS A 193 -20.98 1.13 7.42
N GLU A 194 -20.61 2.38 7.71
CA GLU A 194 -20.89 3.55 6.87
C GLU A 194 -20.12 3.57 5.54
N GLY A 195 -18.99 2.85 5.46
CA GLY A 195 -18.21 2.74 4.23
C GLY A 195 -18.67 1.61 3.30
N ASN A 196 -19.70 0.84 3.69
CA ASN A 196 -20.19 -0.28 2.93
C ASN A 196 -21.47 0.03 2.13
N PRO A 197 -21.69 -0.67 1.00
CA PRO A 197 -20.72 -1.55 0.34
C PRO A 197 -19.66 -0.73 -0.44
N VAL A 198 -18.47 -1.30 -0.57
CA VAL A 198 -17.47 -0.83 -1.53
C VAL A 198 -17.80 -1.40 -2.90
N ILE A 199 -17.95 -0.54 -3.91
CA ILE A 199 -18.31 -0.93 -5.27
C ILE A 199 -17.09 -0.72 -6.17
N ILE A 200 -16.66 -1.77 -6.87
CA ILE A 200 -15.54 -1.75 -7.81
C ILE A 200 -16.08 -2.08 -9.18
N THR A 201 -15.90 -1.17 -10.14
CA THR A 201 -16.22 -1.41 -11.55
C THR A 201 -14.92 -1.55 -12.33
N VAL A 202 -14.78 -2.63 -13.09
CA VAL A 202 -13.60 -2.85 -13.94
C VAL A 202 -13.86 -2.23 -15.30
N GLU A 203 -13.24 -1.09 -15.58
CA GLU A 203 -13.47 -0.34 -16.81
C GLU A 203 -12.57 -0.78 -17.97
N GLY A 204 -11.38 -1.30 -17.66
CA GLY A 204 -10.42 -1.71 -18.68
C GLY A 204 -9.10 -2.19 -18.08
N ARG A 205 -8.15 -2.51 -18.97
CA ARG A 205 -6.76 -2.78 -18.61
C ARG A 205 -5.87 -1.72 -19.22
N ASP A 206 -4.97 -1.19 -18.40
CA ASP A 206 -3.96 -0.25 -18.85
C ASP A 206 -2.57 -0.83 -18.59
N ARG A 207 -1.64 -0.61 -19.51
CA ARG A 207 -0.24 -1.02 -19.38
C ARG A 207 0.61 0.23 -19.42
N ARG A 208 1.23 0.54 -18.29
CA ARG A 208 2.25 1.60 -18.21
C ARG A 208 3.60 0.96 -18.47
N GLU A 209 4.28 1.41 -19.51
CA GLU A 209 5.70 1.09 -19.71
C GLU A 209 6.52 1.77 -18.61
N VAL A 210 7.48 1.03 -18.06
CA VAL A 210 8.41 1.48 -17.01
C VAL A 210 9.66 2.04 -17.68
#